data_AF-A0A0M9ZF23-F1
#
_entry.id   AF-A0A0M9ZF23-F1
#
_cell.length_a   1.000
_cell.length_b   1.000
_cell.length_c   1.000
_cell.angle_alpha   90.00
_cell.angle_beta   90.00
_cell.angle_gamma   90.00
#
_symmetry.space_group_name_H-M   'P 1'
#
loop_
_entity.id
_entity.type
_entity.pdbx_description
1 polymer ?
#
loop_
_entity_poly.entity_id
_entity_poly.type
_entity_poly.pdbx_seq_one_letter_code
_entity_poly.pdbx_strand_id
1 'polypeptide(L)'
;MQDDRVTAELAREALGLLPTLVGSDAPGIAAEIHRALAVWTRSGGSDELRRVLGSDVRVRSWVEERLRQGEDRNTPGLGSGYSGQAGDPIPVASATTFVCKNSVCPSPDTWVRSFMGDPVPRCSGCTWLLSREA
;
A
#
# COMPACT_ATOMS: atom_id res chain seq x y z
N MET A 1 10.38 15.13 -8.51
CA MET A 1 10.89 14.55 -7.25
C MET A 1 9.87 13.69 -6.51
N GLN A 2 8.70 14.23 -6.10
CA GLN A 2 7.68 13.44 -5.39
C GLN A 2 7.09 12.31 -6.28
N ASP A 3 6.85 12.60 -7.55
CA ASP A 3 6.40 11.64 -8.58
C ASP A 3 7.43 10.52 -8.86
N ASP A 4 8.72 10.86 -8.89
CA ASP A 4 9.80 9.92 -9.21
C ASP A 4 10.00 8.87 -8.10
N ARG A 5 9.75 9.26 -6.84
CA ARG A 5 9.78 8.35 -5.70
C ARG A 5 8.58 7.40 -5.70
N VAL A 6 7.38 7.91 -5.98
CA VAL A 6 6.16 7.11 -6.15
C VAL A 6 6.35 6.08 -7.26
N THR A 7 6.93 6.49 -8.39
CA THR A 7 7.23 5.58 -9.50
C THR A 7 8.17 4.43 -9.08
N ALA A 8 9.20 4.72 -8.27
CA ALA A 8 10.11 3.71 -7.75
C ALA A 8 9.46 2.78 -6.72
N GLU A 9 8.50 3.27 -5.93
CA GLU A 9 7.70 2.45 -5.01
C GLU A 9 6.78 1.50 -5.78
N LEU A 10 6.06 2.00 -6.79
CA LEU A 10 5.22 1.18 -7.67
C LEU A 10 6.03 0.08 -8.38
N ALA A 11 7.25 0.38 -8.82
CA ALA A 11 8.13 -0.61 -9.42
C ALA A 11 8.54 -1.74 -8.44
N ARG A 12 8.78 -1.42 -7.17
CA ARG A 12 9.08 -2.43 -6.15
C ARG A 12 7.86 -3.27 -5.80
N GLU A 13 6.70 -2.64 -5.69
CA GLU A 13 5.44 -3.35 -5.47
C GLU A 13 5.11 -4.28 -6.65
N ALA A 14 5.30 -3.81 -7.89
CA ALA A 14 5.06 -4.61 -9.08
C ALA A 14 5.88 -5.92 -9.06
N LEU A 15 7.16 -5.88 -8.67
CA LEU A 15 8.01 -7.08 -8.57
C LEU A 15 7.39 -8.19 -7.70
N GLY A 16 6.75 -7.83 -6.59
CA GLY A 16 6.08 -8.79 -5.71
C GLY A 16 4.77 -9.36 -6.27
N LEU A 17 4.17 -8.67 -7.24
CA LEU A 17 2.87 -9.01 -7.83
C LEU A 17 2.98 -9.57 -9.25
N LEU A 18 4.15 -9.50 -9.91
CA LEU A 18 4.36 -9.99 -11.27
C LEU A 18 3.87 -11.43 -11.50
N PRO A 19 4.12 -12.42 -10.61
CA PRO A 19 3.61 -13.77 -10.82
C PRO A 19 2.08 -13.82 -10.97
N THR A 20 1.37 -12.95 -10.25
CA THR A 20 -0.09 -12.83 -10.29
C THR A 20 -0.57 -12.03 -11.51
N LEU A 21 0.15 -10.97 -11.86
CA LEU A 21 -0.26 -10.04 -12.94
C LEU A 21 0.01 -10.62 -14.34
N VAL A 22 1.17 -11.25 -14.53
CA VAL A 22 1.68 -11.59 -15.87
C VAL A 22 2.06 -13.07 -16.01
N GLY A 23 2.00 -13.86 -14.94
CA GLY A 23 2.21 -15.32 -14.99
C GLY A 23 3.61 -15.68 -15.50
N SER A 24 3.66 -16.43 -16.60
CA SER A 24 4.92 -16.93 -17.20
C SER A 24 5.86 -15.81 -17.65
N ASP A 25 5.36 -14.61 -17.93
CA ASP A 25 6.17 -13.49 -18.40
C ASP A 25 6.90 -12.76 -17.26
N ALA A 26 6.59 -13.13 -16.00
CA ALA A 26 7.12 -12.48 -14.80
C ALA A 26 8.65 -12.38 -14.75
N PRO A 27 9.44 -13.43 -15.09
CA PRO A 27 10.90 -13.33 -15.03
C PRO A 27 11.48 -12.28 -15.99
N GLY A 28 10.91 -12.17 -17.20
CA GLY A 28 11.35 -11.20 -18.21
C GLY A 28 11.08 -9.77 -17.78
N ILE A 29 9.85 -9.50 -17.33
CA ILE A 29 9.43 -8.17 -16.85
C ILE A 29 10.17 -7.80 -15.56
N ALA A 30 10.41 -8.76 -14.65
CA ALA A 30 11.19 -8.52 -13.43
C ALA A 30 12.62 -8.06 -13.74
N ALA A 31 13.27 -8.68 -14.73
CA ALA A 31 14.62 -8.30 -15.15
C ALA A 31 14.68 -6.88 -15.73
N GLU A 32 13.62 -6.44 -16.43
CA GLU A 32 13.50 -5.06 -16.90
C GLU A 32 13.29 -4.08 -15.75
N ILE A 33 12.39 -4.39 -14.81
CA ILE A 33 12.14 -3.54 -13.63
C ILE A 33 13.40 -3.40 -12.76
N HIS A 34 14.14 -4.48 -12.52
CA HIS A 34 15.40 -4.42 -11.77
C HIS A 34 16.45 -3.54 -12.44
N ARG A 35 16.56 -3.60 -13.78
CA ARG A 35 17.46 -2.72 -14.54
C ARG A 35 17.05 -1.26 -14.44
N ALA A 36 15.76 -0.97 -14.58
CA ALA A 36 15.21 0.38 -14.44
C ALA A 36 15.43 0.94 -13.02
N LEU A 37 15.25 0.13 -11.98
CA LEU A 37 15.51 0.52 -10.59
C LEU A 37 16.99 0.85 -10.36
N ALA A 38 17.91 0.06 -10.92
CA ALA A 38 19.34 0.33 -10.83
C ALA A 38 19.75 1.63 -11.53
N VAL A 39 19.10 1.98 -12.64
CA VAL A 39 19.28 3.28 -13.32
C VAL A 39 18.77 4.41 -12.44
N TRP A 40 17.54 4.30 -11.92
CA TRP A 40 16.95 5.29 -11.01
C TRP A 40 17.81 5.56 -9.78
N THR A 41 18.39 4.53 -9.16
CA THR A 41 19.30 4.70 -8.01
C THR A 41 20.56 5.50 -8.36
N ARG A 42 21.03 5.45 -9.61
CA ARG A 42 22.22 6.19 -10.06
C ARG A 42 21.91 7.60 -10.55
N SER A 43 20.82 7.80 -11.28
CA SER A 43 20.52 9.07 -11.95
C SER A 43 19.44 9.90 -11.25
N GLY A 44 18.64 9.29 -10.37
CA GLY A 44 17.45 9.91 -9.77
C GLY A 44 16.26 10.06 -10.73
N GLY A 45 16.44 9.78 -12.02
CA GLY A 45 15.40 9.86 -13.04
C GLY A 45 14.58 8.57 -13.12
N SER A 46 13.25 8.70 -13.22
CA SER A 46 12.30 7.58 -13.24
C SER A 46 11.73 7.26 -14.63
N ASP A 47 12.24 7.88 -15.70
CA ASP A 47 11.71 7.69 -17.05
C ASP A 47 11.76 6.23 -17.52
N GLU A 48 12.87 5.55 -17.20
CA GLU A 48 13.03 4.13 -17.52
C GLU A 48 12.07 3.25 -16.69
N LEU A 49 11.75 3.65 -15.45
CA LEU A 49 10.75 2.97 -14.65
C LEU A 49 9.35 3.16 -15.24
N ARG A 50 8.98 4.39 -15.63
CA ARG A 50 7.70 4.67 -16.29
C ARG A 50 7.56 3.88 -17.59
N ARG A 51 8.63 3.81 -18.39
CA ARG A 51 8.67 3.04 -19.64
C ARG A 51 8.40 1.56 -19.38
N VAL A 52 9.10 0.94 -18.43
CA VAL A 52 8.93 -0.48 -18.13
C VAL A 52 7.56 -0.76 -17.52
N LEU A 53 7.10 0.05 -16.57
CA LEU A 53 5.76 -0.10 -15.97
C LEU A 53 4.62 0.07 -16.98
N GLY A 54 4.82 0.86 -18.04
CA GLY A 54 3.87 1.04 -19.13
C GLY A 54 3.98 0.03 -20.27
N SER A 55 4.97 -0.88 -20.25
CA SER A 55 5.29 -1.76 -21.39
C SER A 55 4.35 -2.96 -21.52
N ASP A 56 3.87 -3.51 -20.40
CA ASP A 56 2.89 -4.60 -20.36
C ASP A 56 1.53 -4.04 -19.94
N VAL A 57 0.47 -4.39 -20.68
CA VAL A 57 -0.88 -3.87 -20.44
C VAL A 57 -1.42 -4.22 -19.05
N ARG A 58 -1.09 -5.39 -18.51
CA ARG A 58 -1.57 -5.88 -17.20
C ARG A 58 -0.88 -5.13 -16.08
N VAL A 59 0.43 -4.91 -16.22
CA VAL A 59 1.22 -4.07 -15.29
C VAL A 59 0.75 -2.63 -15.35
N ARG A 60 0.54 -2.08 -16.55
CA ARG A 60 0.05 -0.71 -16.76
C ARG A 60 -1.32 -0.50 -16.11
N SER A 61 -2.28 -1.39 -16.37
CA SER A 61 -3.62 -1.29 -15.76
C SER A 61 -3.58 -1.40 -14.24
N TRP A 62 -2.68 -2.23 -13.69
CA TRP A 62 -2.45 -2.26 -12.24
C TRP A 62 -1.86 -0.95 -11.72
N VAL A 63 -0.88 -0.36 -12.41
CA VAL A 63 -0.29 0.94 -12.04
C VAL A 63 -1.32 2.06 -12.09
N GLU A 64 -2.11 2.14 -13.16
CA GLU A 64 -3.17 3.15 -13.32
C GLU A 64 -4.21 3.03 -12.20
N GLU A 65 -4.62 1.80 -11.86
CA GLU A 65 -5.55 1.57 -10.74
C GLU A 65 -4.91 1.94 -9.40
N ARG A 66 -3.62 1.65 -9.18
CA ARG A 66 -2.90 2.05 -7.96
C ARG A 66 -2.75 3.56 -7.84
N LEU A 67 -2.51 4.26 -8.96
CA LEU A 67 -2.44 5.72 -8.99
C LEU A 67 -3.81 6.35 -8.79
N ARG A 68 -4.87 5.80 -9.39
CA ARG A 68 -6.26 6.21 -9.16
C ARG A 68 -6.66 6.05 -7.69
N GLN A 69 -6.34 4.90 -7.09
CA GLN A 69 -6.52 4.67 -5.65
C GLN A 69 -5.58 5.55 -4.79
N GLY A 70 -4.44 5.95 -5.35
CA GLY A 70 -3.49 6.88 -4.75
C GLY A 70 -3.97 8.34 -4.77
N GLU A 71 -4.73 8.75 -5.78
CA GLU A 71 -5.47 10.02 -5.78
C GLU A 71 -6.63 9.99 -4.77
N ASP A 72 -7.29 8.85 -4.58
CA ASP A 72 -8.23 8.66 -3.46
C ASP A 72 -7.54 8.77 -2.08
N ARG A 73 -6.22 8.50 -1.98
CA ARG A 73 -5.41 8.80 -0.78
C ARG A 73 -5.19 10.31 -0.55
N ASN A 74 -5.46 11.17 -1.55
CA ASN A 74 -5.50 12.62 -1.41
C ASN A 74 -6.89 13.15 -1.03
N THR A 75 -7.89 12.29 -0.81
CA THR A 75 -9.05 12.68 0.01
C THR A 75 -8.52 13.09 1.39
N PRO A 76 -8.81 14.29 1.90
CA PRO A 76 -8.35 14.69 3.23
C PRO A 76 -9.08 13.84 4.27
N GLY A 77 -8.50 12.69 4.61
CA GLY A 77 -9.16 11.66 5.40
C GLY A 77 -8.17 10.55 5.76
N LEU A 78 -7.14 10.93 6.52
CA LEU A 78 -6.21 10.08 7.26
C LEU A 78 -5.56 8.94 6.45
N GLY A 79 -4.26 9.08 6.16
CA GLY A 79 -3.47 7.97 5.59
C GLY A 79 -3.61 6.68 6.43
N SER A 80 -3.43 5.52 5.78
CA SER A 80 -3.31 4.21 6.45
C SER A 80 -2.47 4.37 7.72
N GLY A 81 -3.06 4.13 8.90
CA GLY A 81 -2.38 4.46 10.16
C GLY A 81 -3.19 5.23 11.21
N TYR A 82 -4.45 5.60 10.96
CA TYR A 82 -5.26 6.23 12.01
C TYR A 82 -5.50 5.26 13.18
N SER A 83 -4.95 5.60 14.34
CA SER A 83 -5.24 4.98 15.64
C SER A 83 -6.02 5.98 16.51
N GLY A 84 -7.21 5.58 16.96
CA GLY A 84 -8.06 6.35 17.88
C GLY A 84 -8.53 5.50 19.05
N GLN A 85 -9.19 6.11 20.03
CA GLN A 85 -9.80 5.34 21.12
C GLN A 85 -11.07 4.64 20.63
N ALA A 86 -11.39 3.48 21.20
CA ALA A 86 -12.64 2.81 20.89
C ALA A 86 -13.84 3.72 21.22
N GLY A 87 -14.72 3.93 20.25
CA GLY A 87 -15.90 4.80 20.36
C GLY A 87 -15.75 6.15 19.67
N ASP A 88 -14.55 6.52 19.22
CA ASP A 88 -14.36 7.71 18.39
C ASP A 88 -15.07 7.54 17.03
N PRO A 89 -15.75 8.59 16.53
CA PRO A 89 -16.42 8.53 15.24
C PRO A 89 -15.38 8.29 14.13
N ILE A 90 -15.51 7.17 13.44
CA ILE A 90 -14.64 6.80 12.33
C ILE A 90 -14.99 7.67 11.13
N PRO A 91 -14.07 8.50 10.61
CA PRO A 91 -14.39 9.49 9.58
C PRO A 91 -14.51 8.91 8.15
N VAL A 92 -14.52 7.57 7.99
CA VAL A 92 -14.48 6.90 6.69
C VAL A 92 -15.37 5.65 6.66
N ALA A 93 -16.38 5.66 5.79
CA ALA A 93 -17.40 4.61 5.70
C ALA A 93 -16.95 3.33 4.94
N SER A 94 -15.85 3.39 4.19
CA SER A 94 -15.38 2.32 3.30
C SER A 94 -14.11 1.61 3.79
N ALA A 95 -13.64 1.89 5.00
CA ALA A 95 -12.43 1.30 5.56
C ALA A 95 -12.73 0.05 6.40
N THR A 96 -11.77 -0.88 6.46
CA THR A 96 -11.83 -2.04 7.35
C THR A 96 -11.33 -1.62 8.74
N THR A 97 -12.20 -1.75 9.74
CA THR A 97 -11.87 -1.41 11.13
C THR A 97 -11.28 -2.62 11.85
N PHE A 98 -10.29 -2.36 12.71
CA PHE A 98 -9.67 -3.30 13.62
C PHE A 98 -9.76 -2.75 15.03
N VAL A 99 -10.21 -3.58 15.98
CA VAL A 99 -10.45 -3.17 17.36
C VAL A 99 -9.73 -4.09 18.34
N CYS A 100 -9.32 -3.52 19.48
CA CYS A 100 -8.81 -4.32 20.58
C CYS A 100 -9.97 -5.06 21.27
N LYS A 101 -10.03 -6.38 21.13
CA LYS A 101 -11.07 -7.22 21.77
C LYS A 101 -10.67 -7.76 23.15
N ASN A 102 -9.56 -7.27 23.72
CA ASN A 102 -9.12 -7.71 25.03
C ASN A 102 -9.97 -7.03 26.13
N SER A 103 -10.80 -7.81 26.82
CA SER A 103 -11.74 -7.33 27.84
C SER A 103 -11.08 -6.76 29.10
N VAL A 104 -9.79 -7.04 29.32
CA VAL A 104 -9.02 -6.46 30.44
C VAL A 104 -8.22 -5.21 30.03
N CYS A 105 -8.32 -4.76 28.77
CA CYS A 105 -7.61 -3.57 28.31
C CYS A 105 -8.30 -2.30 28.85
N PRO A 106 -7.57 -1.42 29.57
CA PRO A 106 -8.15 -0.22 30.16
C PRO A 106 -8.43 0.89 29.13
N SER A 107 -7.77 0.83 27.97
CA SER A 107 -7.92 1.79 26.88
C SER A 107 -7.77 1.05 25.54
N PRO A 108 -8.86 0.46 25.03
CA PRO A 108 -8.84 -0.28 23.78
C PRO A 108 -8.68 0.67 22.60
N ASP A 109 -7.73 0.36 21.72
CA ASP A 109 -7.52 1.12 20.49
C ASP A 109 -8.40 0.59 19.36
N THR A 110 -8.76 1.51 18.48
CA THR A 110 -9.33 1.24 17.17
C THR A 110 -8.36 1.71 16.10
N TRP A 111 -8.17 0.88 15.08
CA TRP A 111 -7.34 1.17 13.93
C TRP A 111 -8.10 0.94 12.64
N VAL A 112 -7.95 1.87 11.70
CA VAL A 112 -8.71 1.86 10.46
C VAL A 112 -7.76 1.67 9.28
N ARG A 113 -8.12 0.73 8.40
CA ARG A 113 -7.30 0.36 7.24
C ARG A 113 -8.12 0.24 5.98
N SER A 114 -7.69 0.94 4.94
CA SER A 114 -8.29 0.85 3.60
C SER A 114 -7.59 -0.16 2.67
N PHE A 115 -6.40 -0.66 3.04
CA PHE A 115 -5.63 -1.61 2.21
C PHE A 115 -5.08 -2.80 3.00
N MET A 116 -5.35 -4.03 2.55
CA MET A 116 -5.09 -5.25 3.32
C MET A 116 -3.61 -5.69 3.45
N GLY A 117 -2.69 -5.06 2.72
CA GLY A 117 -1.28 -5.49 2.65
C GLY A 117 -0.36 -5.00 3.78
N ASP A 118 -0.76 -3.97 4.53
CA ASP A 118 0.02 -3.49 5.68
C ASP A 118 -0.21 -4.37 6.91
N PRO A 119 0.82 -4.64 7.75
CA PRO A 119 0.64 -5.41 8.97
C PRO A 119 -0.33 -4.69 9.93
N VAL A 120 -1.24 -5.46 10.54
CA VAL A 120 -2.15 -4.92 11.55
C VAL A 120 -1.34 -4.59 12.81
N PRO A 121 -1.41 -3.36 13.36
CA PRO A 121 -0.66 -2.98 14.54
C PRO A 121 -1.23 -3.64 15.81
N ARG A 122 -0.45 -3.56 16.89
CA ARG A 122 -0.86 -3.97 18.24
C ARG A 122 -1.49 -2.79 18.97
N CYS A 123 -2.47 -3.06 19.83
CA CYS A 123 -3.06 -2.08 20.72
C CYS A 123 -1.98 -1.44 21.61
N SER A 124 -1.91 -0.12 21.68
CA SER A 124 -1.02 0.65 22.54
C SER A 124 -1.31 0.43 24.04
N GLY A 125 -2.56 0.21 24.42
CA GLY A 125 -2.98 0.00 25.81
C GLY A 125 -2.69 -1.38 26.40
N CYS A 126 -2.64 -2.44 25.58
CA CYS A 126 -2.38 -3.80 26.08
C CYS A 126 -1.47 -4.68 25.21
N THR A 127 -0.94 -4.16 24.11
CA THR A 127 -0.03 -4.83 23.15
C THR A 127 -0.60 -6.04 22.41
N TRP A 128 -1.91 -6.31 22.56
CA TRP A 128 -2.59 -7.38 21.83
C TRP A 128 -2.81 -7.00 20.36
N LEU A 129 -2.82 -8.00 19.48
CA LEU A 129 -3.12 -7.80 18.07
C LEU A 129 -4.57 -7.31 17.91
N LEU A 130 -4.77 -6.24 17.14
CA LEU A 130 -6.11 -5.75 16.85
C LEU A 130 -6.85 -6.73 15.94
N SER A 131 -8.13 -6.95 16.23
CA SER A 131 -8.97 -7.91 15.53
C SER A 131 -9.91 -7.19 14.58
N ARG A 132 -10.09 -7.72 13.37
CA ARG A 132 -11.05 -7.17 12.41
C ARG A 132 -12.46 -7.09 13.03
N GLU A 133 -13.08 -5.93 12.88
CA GLU A 133 -14.49 -5.70 13.19
C GLU A 133 -15.34 -6.21 12.02
N ALA A 134 -16.41 -6.92 12.34
CA ALA A 134 -17.24 -7.65 11.37
C ALA A 134 -18.28 -6.72 10.72
#